data_AF-A0A830CGG7-F1
#
_entry.id   AF-A0A830CGG7-F1
#
_cell.length_a   1.000
_cell.length_b   1.000
_cell.length_c   1.000
_cell.angle_alpha   90.00
_cell.angle_beta   90.00
_cell.angle_gamma   90.00
#
_symmetry.space_group_name_H-M   'P 1'
#
loop_
_entity.id
_entity.type
_entity.pdbx_description
1 polymer ?
#
loop_
_entity_poly.entity_id
_entity_poly.type
_entity_poly.pdbx_seq_one_letter_code
_entity_poly.pdbx_strand_id
1 'polypeptide(L)'
;MECAAKGSRTPCCGPATRHCHRCRAIAYCSLSHQPLTIYWAVQLATRESLIPEISNELRIHYLGPEKELLQLAVFGELQALLPGVKVHIDLVGPAIPHLRNGEVIDLNTYVRCKETNCRCNDPVENSCPITLRFHAGCYHEHYRELLKDSFPHIIIAPNAGIAAYTSWLPTLEVIKEIKVPAVFSDYCEEASLLAVSCISSVTGTAPKIQIQINPFRQPFRVEESALCIPCYSNCFLFGF
;
A
#
# COMPACT_ATOMS: atom_id res chain seq x y z
N MET A 1 -22.43 2.37 19.03
CA MET A 1 -21.39 2.12 18.00
C MET A 1 -20.14 2.88 18.41
N GLU A 2 -19.04 2.18 18.72
CA GLU A 2 -17.70 2.76 18.91
C GLU A 2 -16.64 1.73 18.45
N CYS A 3 -15.57 2.23 17.80
CA CYS A 3 -14.53 1.52 17.05
C CYS A 3 -13.33 1.09 17.93
N ALA A 4 -12.55 0.11 17.46
CA ALA A 4 -11.27 -0.37 18.01
C ALA A 4 -10.11 0.67 18.06
N ALA A 5 -10.41 1.97 17.88
CA ALA A 5 -9.44 3.07 17.98
C ALA A 5 -9.63 3.98 19.21
N LYS A 6 -10.72 3.85 19.99
CA LYS A 6 -10.75 4.46 21.33
C LYS A 6 -10.04 3.52 22.29
N GLY A 7 -8.72 3.72 22.38
CA GLY A 7 -7.80 2.94 23.19
C GLY A 7 -8.39 2.61 24.57
N SER A 8 -8.21 1.36 24.96
CA SER A 8 -8.13 1.03 26.38
C SER A 8 -7.22 2.07 27.03
N ARG A 9 -7.62 2.66 28.17
CA ARG A 9 -6.82 3.63 28.94
C ARG A 9 -5.49 3.08 29.45
N THR A 10 -5.09 1.89 29.00
CA THR A 10 -3.82 1.24 29.25
C THR A 10 -3.12 0.99 27.91
N PRO A 11 -1.88 1.50 27.73
CA PRO A 11 -1.06 1.17 26.56
C PRO A 11 -0.86 -0.34 26.45
N CYS A 12 -0.86 -0.87 25.22
CA CYS A 12 -0.49 -2.26 24.97
C CYS A 12 1.02 -2.46 25.24
N CYS A 13 1.37 -2.78 26.49
CA CYS A 13 2.71 -3.20 26.87
C CYS A 13 2.76 -4.73 26.99
N GLY A 14 3.51 -5.38 26.11
CA GLY A 14 3.79 -6.83 26.17
C GLY A 14 3.82 -7.50 24.79
N PRO A 15 4.09 -8.82 24.72
CA PRO A 15 4.03 -9.60 23.50
C PRO A 15 2.60 -9.69 22.92
N ALA A 16 2.52 -9.94 21.62
CA ALA A 16 1.31 -9.97 20.80
C ALA A 16 0.34 -11.13 21.10
N THR A 17 -0.28 -11.16 22.28
CA THR A 17 -1.13 -12.30 22.69
C THR A 17 -2.62 -11.97 22.84
N ARG A 18 -3.04 -10.73 22.56
CA ARG A 18 -4.44 -10.32 22.73
C ARG A 18 -5.21 -10.30 21.41
N HIS A 19 -6.29 -11.08 21.38
CA HIS A 19 -7.30 -11.07 20.33
C HIS A 19 -8.35 -9.98 20.60
N CYS A 20 -8.82 -9.30 19.57
CA CYS A 20 -10.03 -8.48 19.65
C CYS A 20 -11.24 -9.37 19.96
N HIS A 21 -11.94 -9.15 21.07
CA HIS A 21 -13.08 -9.99 21.47
C HIS A 21 -14.31 -9.88 20.55
N ARG A 22 -14.31 -8.91 19.62
CA ARG A 22 -15.42 -8.65 18.70
C ARG A 22 -15.15 -9.13 17.27
N CYS A 23 -13.94 -8.93 16.74
CA CYS A 23 -13.55 -9.38 15.39
C CYS A 23 -12.48 -10.48 15.40
N ARG A 24 -12.12 -11.02 16.57
CA ARG A 24 -11.13 -12.09 16.81
C ARG A 24 -9.70 -11.87 16.30
N ALA A 25 -9.40 -10.75 15.64
CA ALA A 25 -8.07 -10.40 15.17
C ALA A 25 -7.03 -10.37 16.32
N ILE A 26 -5.97 -11.16 16.19
CA ILE A 26 -4.76 -11.08 17.03
C ILE A 26 -4.01 -9.80 16.65
N ALA A 27 -3.42 -9.13 17.62
CA ALA A 27 -2.29 -8.23 17.34
C ALA A 27 -1.32 -8.93 16.37
N TYR A 28 -1.00 -8.27 15.26
CA TYR A 28 -0.13 -8.74 14.15
C TYR A 28 -0.75 -9.73 13.16
N CYS A 29 -1.74 -9.26 12.38
CA CYS A 29 -1.63 -9.39 10.92
C CYS A 29 -0.22 -8.94 10.51
N SER A 30 0.57 -9.72 9.77
CA SER A 30 1.99 -9.42 9.48
C SER A 30 2.15 -7.95 9.09
N LEU A 31 2.65 -7.08 10.00
CA LEU A 31 2.70 -5.64 9.74
C LEU A 31 3.46 -5.41 8.43
N SER A 32 4.55 -6.15 8.25
CA SER A 32 5.41 -6.09 7.09
C SER A 32 4.74 -6.45 5.76
N HIS A 33 3.55 -7.07 5.73
CA HIS A 33 2.91 -7.42 4.44
C HIS A 33 2.69 -6.18 3.56
N GLN A 34 2.36 -5.02 4.12
CA GLN A 34 2.16 -3.77 3.36
C GLN A 34 3.47 -3.26 2.73
N PRO A 35 4.54 -2.95 3.49
CA PRO A 35 5.79 -2.48 2.91
C PRO A 35 6.45 -3.53 2.02
N LEU A 36 6.33 -4.83 2.32
CA LEU A 36 6.83 -5.90 1.46
C LEU A 36 6.03 -6.02 0.15
N THR A 37 4.72 -5.79 0.18
CA THR A 37 3.90 -5.73 -1.04
C THR A 37 4.33 -4.55 -1.92
N ILE A 38 4.57 -3.38 -1.32
CA ILE A 38 5.10 -2.20 -2.03
C ILE A 38 6.45 -2.51 -2.64
N TYR A 39 7.38 -3.04 -1.85
CA TYR A 39 8.70 -3.43 -2.33
C TYR A 39 8.61 -4.42 -3.50
N TRP A 40 7.78 -5.45 -3.36
CA TRP A 40 7.61 -6.46 -4.41
C TRP A 40 6.96 -5.89 -5.68
N ALA A 41 5.99 -4.98 -5.55
CA ALA A 41 5.43 -4.26 -6.69
C ALA A 41 6.49 -3.44 -7.44
N VAL A 42 7.39 -2.77 -6.72
CA VAL A 42 8.53 -2.04 -7.30
C VAL A 42 9.47 -3.02 -8.01
N GLN A 43 9.84 -4.14 -7.37
CA GLN A 43 10.70 -5.17 -7.99
C GLN A 43 10.10 -5.72 -9.29
N LEU A 44 8.79 -6.01 -9.30
CA LEU A 44 8.09 -6.48 -10.49
C LEU A 44 8.11 -5.41 -11.60
N ALA A 45 7.82 -4.15 -11.27
CA ALA A 45 7.85 -3.06 -12.24
C ALA A 45 9.26 -2.82 -12.82
N THR A 46 10.32 -2.91 -12.01
CA THR A 46 11.71 -2.84 -12.49
C THR A 46 12.05 -4.03 -13.37
N ARG A 47 11.67 -5.26 -12.98
CA ARG A 47 11.95 -6.47 -13.76
C ARG A 47 11.30 -6.45 -15.13
N GLU A 48 10.06 -5.98 -15.21
CA GLU A 48 9.33 -5.80 -16.48
C GLU A 48 9.73 -4.51 -17.22
N SER A 49 10.79 -3.82 -16.76
CA SER A 49 11.33 -2.58 -17.37
C SER A 49 10.30 -1.45 -17.50
N LEU A 50 9.31 -1.41 -16.60
CA LEU A 50 8.30 -0.34 -16.55
C LEU A 50 8.84 0.91 -15.88
N ILE A 51 9.73 0.73 -14.91
CA ILE A 51 10.45 1.81 -14.23
C ILE A 51 11.97 1.52 -14.28
N PRO A 52 12.83 2.55 -14.28
CA PRO A 52 14.26 2.35 -14.18
C PRO A 52 14.65 1.74 -12.81
N GLU A 53 15.88 1.25 -12.71
CA GLU A 53 16.45 0.86 -11.43
C GLU A 53 16.47 2.06 -10.47
N ILE A 54 15.86 1.88 -9.31
CA ILE A 54 15.72 2.92 -8.29
C ILE A 54 17.03 3.01 -7.51
N SER A 55 17.70 4.16 -7.61
CA SER A 55 19.01 4.38 -6.99
C SER A 55 19.04 5.52 -5.96
N ASN A 56 18.24 6.57 -6.14
CA ASN A 56 18.31 7.77 -5.28
C ASN A 56 16.96 8.15 -4.68
N GLU A 57 15.89 8.06 -5.46
CA GLU A 57 14.56 8.53 -5.07
C GLU A 57 13.49 7.64 -5.68
N LEU A 58 12.45 7.36 -4.90
CA LEU A 58 11.25 6.66 -5.30
C LEU A 58 10.04 7.49 -4.91
N ARG A 59 9.15 7.73 -5.86
CA ARG A 59 7.90 8.46 -5.66
C ARG A 59 6.74 7.56 -6.01
N ILE A 60 5.89 7.30 -5.04
CA ILE A 60 4.77 6.37 -5.13
C ILE A 60 3.49 7.16 -4.93
N HIS A 61 2.55 7.04 -5.87
CA HIS A 61 1.17 7.36 -5.56
C HIS A 61 0.49 6.08 -5.07
N TYR A 62 0.18 6.04 -3.77
CA TYR A 62 -0.51 4.92 -3.14
C TYR A 62 -2.00 5.24 -3.12
N LEU A 63 -2.80 4.44 -3.82
CA LEU A 63 -4.23 4.70 -3.99
C LEU A 63 -5.09 3.81 -3.09
N GLY A 64 -6.12 4.40 -2.51
CA GLY A 64 -7.12 3.70 -1.69
C GLY A 64 -6.64 3.17 -0.34
N PRO A 65 -5.81 3.90 0.44
CA PRO A 65 -5.46 3.44 1.78
C PRO A 65 -6.69 3.47 2.70
N GLU A 66 -6.94 2.37 3.40
CA GLU A 66 -8.04 2.26 4.36
C GLU A 66 -7.48 1.88 5.74
N LYS A 67 -7.31 0.58 5.99
CA LYS A 67 -6.80 0.05 7.27
C LYS A 67 -5.33 0.42 7.47
N GLU A 68 -4.61 0.68 6.39
CA GLU A 68 -3.23 1.12 6.34
C GLU A 68 -3.05 2.49 7.02
N LEU A 69 -4.09 3.34 7.02
CA LEU A 69 -4.07 4.64 7.72
C LEU A 69 -3.92 4.50 9.24
N LEU A 70 -4.22 3.32 9.80
CA LEU A 70 -4.04 3.00 11.22
C LEU A 70 -2.64 2.44 11.52
N GLN A 71 -1.83 2.19 10.50
CA GLN A 71 -0.55 1.46 10.60
C GLN A 71 0.59 2.20 9.89
N LEU A 72 0.52 3.54 9.80
CA LEU A 72 1.47 4.37 9.04
C LEU A 72 2.95 4.16 9.42
N ALA A 73 3.24 3.90 10.70
CA ALA A 73 4.61 3.65 11.17
C ALA A 73 5.30 2.47 10.45
N VAL A 74 4.53 1.51 9.96
CA VAL A 74 5.02 0.32 9.27
C VAL A 74 5.61 0.65 7.89
N PHE A 75 5.22 1.76 7.28
CA PHE A 75 5.86 2.22 6.03
C PHE A 75 7.33 2.59 6.24
N GLY A 76 7.76 2.82 7.48
CA GLY A 76 9.17 3.03 7.83
C GLY A 76 10.05 1.83 7.49
N GLU A 77 9.51 0.61 7.46
CA GLU A 77 10.22 -0.62 7.04
C GLU A 77 10.77 -0.53 5.60
N LEU A 78 10.20 0.35 4.76
CA LEU A 78 10.74 0.58 3.41
C LEU A 78 12.17 1.11 3.42
N GLN A 79 12.62 1.75 4.50
CA GLN A 79 14.03 2.15 4.64
C GLN A 79 14.99 0.96 4.62
N ALA A 80 14.59 -0.15 5.26
CA ALA A 80 15.39 -1.36 5.29
C ALA A 80 15.31 -2.12 3.96
N LEU A 81 14.17 -2.03 3.26
CA LEU A 81 13.94 -2.70 1.99
C LEU A 81 14.55 -1.95 0.79
N LEU A 82 14.73 -0.64 0.90
CA LEU A 82 15.27 0.25 -0.14
C LEU A 82 16.40 1.12 0.45
N PRO A 83 17.55 0.52 0.82
CA PRO A 83 18.62 1.23 1.48
C PRO A 83 19.19 2.35 0.59
N GLY A 84 19.38 3.54 1.15
CA GLY A 84 19.91 4.71 0.44
C GLY A 84 18.92 5.43 -0.48
N VAL A 85 17.67 4.96 -0.58
CA VAL A 85 16.64 5.57 -1.43
C VAL A 85 15.74 6.48 -0.61
N LYS A 86 15.54 7.72 -1.06
CA LYS A 86 14.49 8.62 -0.52
C LYS A 86 13.14 8.19 -1.05
N VAL A 87 12.22 7.79 -0.18
CA VAL A 87 10.89 7.32 -0.60
C VAL A 87 9.85 8.36 -0.23
N HIS A 88 9.12 8.84 -1.23
CA HIS A 88 7.97 9.72 -1.08
C HIS A 88 6.71 8.96 -1.47
N ILE A 89 5.70 8.95 -0.60
CA ILE A 89 4.43 8.27 -0.81
C ILE A 89 3.29 9.25 -0.63
N ASP A 90 2.63 9.59 -1.74
CA ASP A 90 1.35 10.30 -1.72
C ASP A 90 0.23 9.28 -1.55
N LEU A 91 -0.32 9.22 -0.34
CA LEU A 91 -1.49 8.44 0.03
C LEU A 91 -2.73 9.20 -0.44
N VAL A 92 -3.46 8.65 -1.41
CA VAL A 92 -4.63 9.30 -2.03
C VAL A 92 -5.85 8.39 -1.92
N GLY A 93 -6.93 8.88 -1.32
CA GLY A 93 -8.17 8.10 -1.27
C GLY A 93 -9.29 8.74 -0.45
N PRO A 94 -10.54 8.31 -0.68
CA PRO A 94 -11.72 8.86 0.00
C PRO A 94 -11.79 8.51 1.50
N ALA A 95 -11.06 7.48 1.95
CA ALA A 95 -11.00 7.09 3.36
C ALA A 95 -10.07 7.99 4.20
N ILE A 96 -9.25 8.83 3.56
CA ILE A 96 -8.40 9.79 4.25
C ILE A 96 -9.29 10.90 4.83
N PRO A 97 -9.26 11.16 6.15
CA PRO A 97 -10.06 12.22 6.74
C PRO A 97 -9.67 13.60 6.18
N HIS A 98 -10.65 14.42 5.80
CA HIS A 98 -10.38 15.77 5.26
C HIS A 98 -9.51 16.66 6.16
N LEU A 99 -9.58 16.49 7.49
CA LEU A 99 -8.71 17.20 8.45
C LEU A 99 -7.22 16.90 8.26
N ARG A 100 -6.89 15.74 7.69
CA ARG A 100 -5.52 15.30 7.42
C ARG A 100 -5.09 15.60 5.98
N ASN A 101 -5.94 16.22 5.17
CA ASN A 101 -5.59 16.56 3.80
C ASN A 101 -4.40 17.55 3.76
N GLY A 102 -3.38 17.22 2.99
CA GLY A 102 -2.12 17.98 2.92
C GLY A 102 -1.15 17.73 4.09
N GLU A 103 -1.51 16.90 5.07
CA GLU A 103 -0.60 16.51 6.15
C GLU A 103 0.63 15.79 5.56
N VAL A 104 1.79 16.03 6.16
CA VAL A 104 3.05 15.36 5.81
C VAL A 104 3.63 14.73 7.08
N ILE A 105 4.04 13.47 6.98
CA ILE A 105 4.72 12.72 8.05
C ILE A 105 6.04 12.19 7.50
N ASP A 106 7.13 12.47 8.22
CA ASP A 106 8.43 11.85 7.96
C ASP A 106 8.69 10.70 8.94
N LEU A 107 8.90 9.51 8.41
CA LEU A 107 9.34 8.34 9.16
C LEU A 107 10.85 8.24 9.02
N ASN A 108 11.55 8.47 10.14
CA ASN A 108 13.02 8.50 10.20
C ASN A 108 13.66 7.18 10.64
N THR A 109 12.84 6.19 11.01
CA THR A 109 13.29 4.86 11.43
C THR A 109 12.20 3.84 11.11
N TYR A 110 12.62 2.59 10.87
CA TYR A 110 11.74 1.42 10.91
C TYR A 110 11.54 0.94 12.36
N VAL A 111 10.61 -0.01 12.56
CA VAL A 111 10.21 -0.47 13.90
C VAL A 111 11.36 -1.26 14.54
N ARG A 112 11.80 -0.80 15.70
CA ARG A 112 12.86 -1.46 16.46
C ARG A 112 12.30 -2.43 17.48
N CYS A 113 13.03 -3.52 17.67
CA CYS A 113 12.74 -4.54 18.66
C CYS A 113 13.14 -4.07 20.07
N LYS A 114 12.49 -4.60 21.10
CA LYS A 114 12.74 -4.20 22.50
C LYS A 114 14.03 -4.77 23.10
N GLU A 115 14.75 -5.60 22.37
CA GLU A 115 15.94 -6.28 22.84
C GLU A 115 17.15 -5.35 22.81
N THR A 116 17.72 -5.07 23.99
CA THR A 116 18.73 -4.03 24.22
C THR A 116 19.99 -4.18 23.36
N ASN A 117 20.36 -5.41 22.98
CA ASN A 117 21.57 -5.71 22.22
C ASN A 117 21.28 -6.22 20.80
N CYS A 118 20.06 -6.07 20.32
CA CYS A 118 19.76 -6.46 18.95
C CYS A 118 20.24 -5.39 17.97
N ARG A 119 20.83 -5.84 16.86
CA ARG A 119 21.32 -4.98 15.76
C ARG A 119 20.22 -4.09 15.17
N CYS A 120 18.94 -4.44 15.38
CA CYS A 120 17.78 -3.61 15.04
C CYS A 120 17.83 -2.21 15.71
N ASN A 121 18.58 -2.08 16.81
CA ASN A 121 18.71 -0.85 17.59
C ASN A 121 19.94 0.00 17.21
N ASP A 122 20.83 -0.54 16.38
CA ASP A 122 22.00 0.18 15.93
C ASP A 122 21.56 1.39 15.09
N PRO A 123 22.25 2.54 15.19
CA PRO A 123 21.98 3.68 14.35
C PRO A 123 22.17 3.28 12.88
N VAL A 124 21.16 3.55 12.06
CA VAL A 124 21.22 3.28 10.63
C VAL A 124 22.05 4.38 9.98
N GLU A 125 23.28 4.05 9.60
CA GLU A 125 24.10 4.93 8.76
C GLU A 125 23.44 5.05 7.37
N ASN A 126 23.30 6.28 6.85
CA ASN A 126 22.68 6.59 5.55
C ASN A 126 21.16 6.29 5.43
N SER A 127 20.39 6.33 6.52
CA SER A 127 18.93 6.25 6.39
C SER A 127 18.34 7.48 5.70
N CYS A 128 17.63 7.27 4.61
CA CYS A 128 16.80 8.29 4.00
C CYS A 128 15.39 8.24 4.62
N PRO A 129 14.78 9.40 4.96
CA PRO A 129 13.42 9.42 5.50
C PRO A 129 12.41 8.86 4.48
N ILE A 130 11.35 8.23 5.00
CA ILE A 130 10.16 7.92 4.22
C ILE A 130 9.16 9.04 4.48
N THR A 131 8.82 9.80 3.45
CA THR A 131 7.85 10.89 3.56
C THR A 131 6.48 10.40 3.09
N LEU A 132 5.47 10.50 3.95
CA LEU A 132 4.07 10.23 3.63
C LEU A 132 3.32 11.56 3.52
N ARG A 133 2.57 11.76 2.43
CA ARG A 133 1.68 12.91 2.25
C ARG A 133 0.25 12.42 1.99
N PHE A 134 -0.74 13.08 2.58
CA PHE A 134 -2.13 12.64 2.55
C PHE A 134 -3.01 13.52 1.66
N HIS A 135 -3.83 12.89 0.82
CA HIS A 135 -4.76 13.58 -0.08
C HIS A 135 -6.14 12.94 0.00
N ALA A 136 -7.07 13.66 0.63
CA ALA A 136 -8.44 13.21 0.84
C ALA A 136 -9.28 13.45 -0.42
N GLY A 137 -9.76 12.36 -1.02
CA GLY A 137 -10.55 12.39 -2.25
C GLY A 137 -10.12 11.28 -3.22
N CYS A 138 -10.83 11.18 -4.35
CA CYS A 138 -10.46 10.23 -5.39
C CYS A 138 -9.26 10.75 -6.20
N TYR A 139 -8.43 9.84 -6.71
CA TYR A 139 -7.21 10.22 -7.45
C TYR A 139 -7.48 11.13 -8.64
N HIS A 140 -8.55 10.87 -9.41
CA HIS A 140 -8.94 11.66 -10.57
C HIS A 140 -9.36 13.11 -10.24
N GLU A 141 -9.65 13.42 -8.98
CA GLU A 141 -10.00 14.78 -8.53
C GLU A 141 -8.73 15.61 -8.26
N HIS A 142 -7.64 14.96 -7.83
CA HIS A 142 -6.43 15.62 -7.33
C HIS A 142 -5.20 15.44 -8.21
N TYR A 143 -5.21 14.55 -9.21
CA TYR A 143 -4.01 14.19 -9.97
C TYR A 143 -3.27 15.40 -10.55
N ARG A 144 -3.98 16.41 -11.07
CA ARG A 144 -3.33 17.60 -11.65
C ARG A 144 -2.53 18.39 -10.63
N GLU A 145 -2.95 18.41 -9.37
CA GLU A 145 -2.23 19.09 -8.30
C GLU A 145 -1.02 18.27 -7.87
N LEU A 146 -1.20 16.95 -7.71
CA LEU A 146 -0.13 16.01 -7.36
C LEU A 146 1.04 16.07 -8.36
N LEU A 147 0.71 16.16 -9.66
CA LEU A 147 1.71 16.17 -10.73
C LEU A 147 2.42 17.52 -10.92
N LYS A 148 1.97 18.61 -10.26
CA LYS A 148 2.68 19.90 -10.32
C LYS A 148 4.00 19.87 -9.56
N ASP A 149 4.02 19.23 -8.40
CA ASP A 149 5.19 19.15 -7.55
C ASP A 149 6.21 18.16 -8.12
N SER A 150 5.75 16.94 -8.41
CA SER A 150 6.60 15.89 -8.94
C SER A 150 5.79 14.77 -9.60
N PHE A 151 6.40 14.11 -10.58
CA PHE A 151 5.79 12.95 -11.21
C PHE A 151 6.07 11.68 -10.39
N PRO A 152 5.07 10.81 -10.15
CA PRO A 152 5.31 9.52 -9.52
C PRO A 152 6.10 8.61 -10.48
N HIS A 153 6.93 7.75 -9.90
CA HIS A 153 7.58 6.69 -10.66
C HIS A 153 6.61 5.52 -10.88
N ILE A 154 5.76 5.25 -9.89
CA ILE A 154 4.83 4.13 -9.89
C ILE A 154 3.55 4.49 -9.13
N ILE A 155 2.43 3.94 -9.59
CA ILE A 155 1.15 3.93 -8.87
C ILE A 155 0.97 2.55 -8.26
N ILE A 156 0.63 2.49 -6.98
CA ILE A 156 0.35 1.23 -6.29
C ILE A 156 -1.03 1.31 -5.65
N ALA A 157 -1.91 0.36 -5.98
CA ALA A 157 -3.28 0.31 -5.47
C ALA A 157 -3.57 -1.08 -4.86
N PRO A 158 -3.30 -1.27 -3.57
CA PRO A 158 -3.51 -2.55 -2.93
C PRO A 158 -4.99 -2.83 -2.65
N ASN A 159 -5.42 -4.09 -2.79
CA ASN A 159 -6.82 -4.51 -2.64
C ASN A 159 -7.81 -3.61 -3.38
N ALA A 160 -7.49 -3.22 -4.61
CA ALA A 160 -8.14 -2.11 -5.29
C ALA A 160 -9.64 -2.34 -5.53
N GLY A 161 -10.07 -3.60 -5.71
CA GLY A 161 -11.49 -3.90 -5.96
C GLY A 161 -12.00 -3.23 -7.23
N ILE A 162 -11.17 -3.16 -8.28
CA ILE A 162 -11.47 -2.42 -9.53
C ILE A 162 -12.83 -2.82 -10.12
N ALA A 163 -13.11 -4.12 -10.16
CA ALA A 163 -14.36 -4.63 -10.71
C ALA A 163 -15.57 -4.42 -9.78
N ALA A 164 -15.33 -4.13 -8.50
CA ALA A 164 -16.37 -3.95 -7.49
C ALA A 164 -16.85 -2.50 -7.36
N TYR A 165 -16.00 -1.52 -7.69
CA TYR A 165 -16.31 -0.09 -7.48
C TYR A 165 -16.19 0.72 -8.78
N THR A 166 -17.31 1.23 -9.27
CA THR A 166 -17.37 2.06 -10.49
C THR A 166 -16.64 3.39 -10.36
N SER A 167 -16.35 3.85 -9.14
CA SER A 167 -15.53 5.04 -8.87
C SER A 167 -14.09 4.93 -9.41
N TRP A 168 -13.63 3.72 -9.75
CA TRP A 168 -12.34 3.54 -10.41
C TRP A 168 -12.32 3.99 -11.87
N LEU A 169 -13.44 4.00 -12.59
CA LEU A 169 -13.46 4.33 -14.03
C LEU A 169 -12.76 5.66 -14.36
N PRO A 170 -13.11 6.80 -13.74
CA PRO A 170 -12.39 8.06 -13.98
C PRO A 170 -10.92 8.01 -13.54
N THR A 171 -10.59 7.27 -12.47
CA THR A 171 -9.20 7.06 -12.03
C THR A 171 -8.38 6.29 -13.07
N LEU A 172 -8.96 5.26 -13.70
CA LEU A 172 -8.31 4.47 -14.74
C LEU A 172 -8.05 5.28 -16.01
N GLU A 173 -8.98 6.15 -16.41
CA GLU A 173 -8.75 7.09 -17.52
C GLU A 173 -7.59 8.05 -17.23
N VAL A 174 -7.48 8.52 -15.98
CA VAL A 174 -6.34 9.34 -15.57
C VAL A 174 -5.04 8.55 -15.60
N ILE A 175 -5.00 7.32 -15.09
CA ILE A 175 -3.81 6.45 -15.13
C ILE A 175 -3.34 6.23 -16.58
N LYS A 176 -4.29 6.00 -17.49
CA LYS A 176 -4.04 5.89 -18.93
C LYS A 176 -3.48 7.19 -19.52
N GLU A 177 -4.04 8.34 -19.16
CA GLU A 177 -3.63 9.67 -19.63
C GLU A 177 -2.17 9.96 -19.25
N ILE A 178 -1.82 9.72 -17.98
CA ILE A 178 -0.51 10.10 -17.44
C ILE A 178 0.59 9.07 -17.74
N LYS A 179 0.22 7.86 -18.19
CA LYS A 179 1.14 6.79 -18.62
C LYS A 179 2.19 6.42 -17.56
N VAL A 180 1.81 6.50 -16.29
CA VAL A 180 2.64 6.02 -15.17
C VAL A 180 2.36 4.53 -14.98
N PRO A 181 3.40 3.68 -14.81
CA PRO A 181 3.20 2.28 -14.46
C PRO A 181 2.32 2.11 -13.23
N ALA A 182 1.33 1.23 -13.30
CA ALA A 182 0.40 1.01 -12.21
C ALA A 182 0.35 -0.48 -11.81
N VAL A 183 0.57 -0.75 -10.52
CA VAL A 183 0.51 -2.08 -9.93
C VAL A 183 -0.65 -2.16 -8.95
N PHE A 184 -1.46 -3.19 -9.12
CA PHE A 184 -2.68 -3.42 -8.34
C PHE A 184 -2.56 -4.75 -7.61
N SER A 185 -3.27 -4.89 -6.50
CA SER A 185 -3.55 -6.22 -5.94
C SER A 185 -5.01 -6.44 -5.62
N ASP A 186 -5.38 -7.72 -5.51
CA ASP A 186 -6.71 -8.13 -5.07
C ASP A 186 -6.65 -9.38 -4.15
N TYR A 187 -7.79 -9.69 -3.56
CA TYR A 187 -7.94 -10.70 -2.51
C TYR A 187 -7.85 -12.14 -3.01
N CYS A 188 -8.18 -12.34 -4.28
CA CYS A 188 -8.21 -13.63 -4.96
C CYS A 188 -7.95 -13.48 -6.47
N GLU A 189 -7.70 -14.61 -7.12
CA GLU A 189 -7.39 -14.65 -8.56
C GLU A 189 -8.58 -14.19 -9.41
N GLU A 190 -9.80 -14.64 -9.08
CA GLU A 190 -11.04 -14.26 -9.78
C GLU A 190 -11.23 -12.74 -9.79
N ALA A 191 -11.09 -12.08 -8.65
CA ALA A 191 -11.20 -10.62 -8.55
C ALA A 191 -10.10 -9.92 -9.37
N SER A 192 -8.89 -10.49 -9.39
CA SER A 192 -7.77 -9.98 -10.20
C SER A 192 -8.04 -10.11 -11.70
N LEU A 193 -8.62 -11.23 -12.15
CA LEU A 193 -9.00 -11.45 -13.55
C LEU A 193 -10.07 -10.46 -14.01
N LEU A 194 -11.09 -10.25 -13.17
CA LEU A 194 -12.13 -9.24 -13.43
C LEU A 194 -11.54 -7.82 -13.46
N ALA A 195 -10.65 -7.50 -12.53
CA ALA A 195 -9.95 -6.21 -12.51
C ALA A 195 -9.11 -5.99 -13.78
N VAL A 196 -8.33 -6.98 -14.21
CA VAL A 196 -7.56 -6.92 -15.47
C VAL A 196 -8.48 -6.72 -16.67
N SER A 197 -9.63 -7.40 -16.73
CA SER A 197 -10.62 -7.21 -17.78
C SER A 197 -11.18 -5.78 -17.81
N CYS A 198 -11.53 -5.23 -16.64
CA CYS A 198 -12.00 -3.84 -16.51
C CYS A 198 -10.93 -2.84 -16.96
N ILE A 199 -9.70 -2.97 -16.46
CA ILE A 199 -8.60 -2.05 -16.81
C ILE A 199 -8.31 -2.13 -18.30
N SER A 200 -8.19 -3.34 -18.87
CA SER A 200 -7.91 -3.52 -20.30
C SER A 200 -9.01 -2.92 -21.18
N SER A 201 -10.27 -2.99 -20.75
CA SER A 201 -11.40 -2.39 -21.47
C SER A 201 -11.36 -0.86 -21.50
N VAL A 202 -10.93 -0.23 -20.40
CA VAL A 202 -10.81 1.24 -20.27
C VAL A 202 -9.54 1.75 -20.97
N THR A 203 -8.42 1.09 -20.72
CA THR A 203 -7.09 1.53 -21.18
C THR A 203 -6.78 1.11 -22.61
N GLY A 204 -7.39 0.02 -23.09
CA GLY A 204 -7.03 -0.61 -24.37
C GLY A 204 -5.67 -1.32 -24.34
N THR A 205 -5.08 -1.54 -23.15
CA THR A 205 -3.78 -2.19 -22.99
C THR A 205 -3.90 -3.52 -22.25
N ALA A 206 -3.05 -4.48 -22.60
CA ALA A 206 -2.91 -5.72 -21.86
C ALA A 206 -1.96 -5.52 -20.65
N PRO A 207 -2.13 -6.29 -19.57
CA PRO A 207 -1.24 -6.21 -18.41
C PRO A 207 0.20 -6.56 -18.82
N LYS A 208 1.15 -5.78 -18.29
CA LYS A 208 2.59 -6.03 -18.44
C LYS A 208 3.11 -6.96 -17.36
N ILE A 209 2.64 -6.78 -16.13
CA ILE A 209 2.88 -7.72 -15.02
C ILE A 209 1.67 -8.66 -14.97
N GLN A 210 1.89 -9.93 -15.33
CA GLN A 210 0.84 -10.96 -15.26
C GLN A 210 0.39 -11.20 -13.82
N ILE A 211 -0.87 -11.60 -13.65
CA ILE A 211 -1.43 -11.98 -12.36
C ILE A 211 -0.56 -13.07 -11.74
N GLN A 212 -0.04 -12.79 -10.55
CA GLN A 212 0.78 -13.73 -9.80
C GLN A 212 0.53 -13.59 -8.30
N ILE A 213 0.76 -14.69 -7.56
CA ILE A 213 0.65 -14.67 -6.11
C ILE A 213 1.71 -13.72 -5.54
N ASN A 214 1.28 -12.82 -4.66
CA ASN A 214 2.17 -12.04 -3.83
C ASN A 214 2.76 -12.94 -2.73
N PRO A 215 4.08 -13.18 -2.71
CA PRO A 215 4.72 -13.99 -1.67
C PRO A 215 4.60 -13.33 -0.29
N PHE A 216 4.34 -12.02 -0.23
CA PHE A 216 4.22 -11.24 0.98
C PHE A 216 2.77 -10.83 1.32
N ARG A 217 1.77 -11.50 0.74
CA ARG A 217 0.36 -11.27 1.09
C ARG A 217 0.11 -11.50 2.58
N GLN A 218 -1.01 -10.99 3.09
CA GLN A 218 -1.45 -11.28 4.44
C GLN A 218 -1.62 -12.80 4.63
N PRO A 219 -0.89 -13.45 5.56
CA PRO A 219 -1.04 -14.90 5.78
C PRO A 219 -2.40 -15.29 6.38
N PHE A 220 -3.06 -14.36 7.06
CA PHE A 220 -4.39 -14.59 7.62
C PHE A 220 -5.48 -14.41 6.55
N ARG A 221 -6.36 -15.41 6.47
CA ARG A 221 -7.55 -15.36 5.61
C ARG A 221 -8.46 -14.21 6.06
N VAL A 222 -9.03 -13.52 5.08
CA VAL A 222 -10.11 -12.55 5.32
C VAL A 222 -11.39 -13.34 5.68
N GLU A 223 -11.82 -13.20 6.92
CA GLU A 223 -13.12 -13.71 7.38
C GLU A 223 -14.25 -12.93 6.67
N GLU A 224 -15.39 -13.60 6.43
CA GLU A 224 -16.59 -12.98 5.82
C GLU A 224 -16.43 -12.50 4.36
N SER A 225 -15.55 -13.14 3.58
CA SER A 225 -15.49 -12.87 2.14
C SER A 225 -16.82 -13.18 1.45
N ALA A 226 -17.39 -12.19 0.75
CA ALA A 226 -18.61 -12.34 -0.05
C ALA A 226 -18.46 -13.34 -1.21
N LEU A 227 -17.22 -13.67 -1.58
CA LEU A 227 -16.91 -14.52 -2.73
C LEU A 227 -16.97 -16.02 -2.42
N CYS A 228 -17.25 -16.42 -1.17
CA CYS A 228 -17.30 -17.82 -0.70
C CYS A 228 -16.04 -18.66 -1.02
N ILE A 229 -14.93 -18.02 -1.40
CA ILE A 229 -13.62 -18.63 -1.67
C ILE A 229 -12.57 -18.11 -0.69
N PRO A 230 -11.40 -18.77 -0.57
CA PRO A 230 -10.28 -18.26 0.23
C PRO A 230 -9.79 -16.91 -0.30
N CYS A 231 -9.79 -15.89 0.56
CA CYS A 231 -9.36 -14.53 0.24
C CYS A 231 -8.29 -14.10 1.24
N TYR A 232 -7.26 -13.40 0.77
CA TYR A 232 -6.17 -12.88 1.58
C TYR A 232 -5.87 -11.44 1.17
N SER A 233 -5.58 -10.54 2.10
CA SER A 233 -5.24 -9.17 1.71
C SER A 233 -3.93 -9.14 0.92
N ASN A 234 -3.91 -8.37 -0.18
CA ASN A 234 -2.84 -8.26 -1.16
C ASN A 234 -2.42 -9.62 -1.75
N CYS A 235 -3.36 -10.53 -2.01
CA CYS A 235 -3.07 -11.91 -2.38
C CYS A 235 -2.40 -12.06 -3.74
N PHE A 236 -2.95 -11.39 -4.75
CA PHE A 236 -2.48 -11.44 -6.12
C PHE A 236 -2.08 -10.05 -6.58
N LEU A 237 -0.97 -9.94 -7.31
CA LEU A 237 -0.48 -8.68 -7.90
C LEU A 237 -0.48 -8.79 -9.42
N PHE A 238 -0.75 -7.66 -10.07
CA PHE A 238 -0.70 -7.49 -11.54
C PHE A 238 -0.48 -6.00 -11.86
N GLY A 239 -0.13 -5.67 -13.10
CA GLY A 239 0.19 -4.28 -13.44
C GLY A 239 0.24 -3.98 -14.93
N PHE A 240 0.13 -2.69 -15.24
CA PHE A 240 -0.05 -2.12 -16.58
C PHE A 240 0.99 -1.05 -16.88
#